data_AF-A0A8H6ICW0-F1
#
_entry.id   AF-A0A8H6ICW0-F1
#
_cell.length_a   1.000
_cell.length_b   1.000
_cell.length_c   1.000
_cell.angle_alpha   90.00
_cell.angle_beta   90.00
_cell.angle_gamma   90.00
#
_symmetry.space_group_name_H-M   'P 1'
#
loop_
_entity.id
_entity.type
_entity.pdbx_description
1 polymer ?
#
loop_
_entity_poly.entity_id
_entity_poly.type
_entity_poly.pdbx_seq_one_letter_code
_entity_poly.pdbx_strand_id
1 'polypeptide(L)'
;MEPPSIERPVGRAERLNFDARRGQIKKRLLELEREALSLKRTYNTMAPLCHLPIEILSKIFVDLRDLYMGRTPRLWIQVTYVCHYWRAVATDCAALWTNVPFISSAFTDVALARSKNAPLSLFYEQHWGRNSYQFPSVAKRILAHTTRLRTIDLFNVGLDGIECDTAFTALEVLRFKSIPAMAPDVEGRDPCDSSEAVLLL
;
A
#
# COMPACT_ATOMS: atom_id res chain seq x y z
N MET A 1 5.20 63.35 -17.98
CA MET A 1 5.03 61.89 -17.82
C MET A 1 6.41 61.29 -17.74
N GLU A 2 6.90 61.00 -16.54
CA GLU A 2 8.14 60.24 -16.33
C GLU A 2 7.86 58.75 -16.64
N PRO A 3 8.71 58.07 -17.44
CA PRO A 3 8.55 56.65 -17.69
C PRO A 3 8.91 55.83 -16.44
N PRO A 4 8.26 54.67 -16.22
CA PRO A 4 8.51 53.85 -15.04
C PRO A 4 9.93 53.29 -15.08
N SER A 5 10.61 53.38 -13.94
CA SER A 5 11.96 52.88 -13.72
C SER A 5 12.03 51.39 -14.05
N ILE A 6 12.79 51.05 -15.10
CA ILE A 6 13.11 49.68 -15.49
C ILE A 6 13.83 49.01 -14.32
N GLU A 7 13.27 47.92 -13.80
CA GLU A 7 13.87 47.10 -12.75
C GLU A 7 15.34 46.80 -13.10
N ARG A 8 16.26 47.24 -12.24
CA ARG A 8 17.69 46.96 -12.41
C ARG A 8 17.89 45.44 -12.44
N PRO A 9 18.56 44.88 -13.45
CA PRO A 9 18.82 43.45 -13.49
C PRO A 9 19.69 43.06 -12.30
N VAL A 10 19.16 42.20 -11.43
CA VAL A 10 19.87 41.64 -10.26
C VAL A 10 21.24 41.14 -10.72
N GLY A 11 22.31 41.65 -10.09
CA GLY A 11 23.67 41.37 -10.51
C GLY A 11 24.00 39.89 -10.40
N ARG A 12 24.86 39.35 -11.27
CA ARG A 12 25.31 37.94 -11.20
C ARG A 12 25.84 37.58 -9.81
N ALA A 13 26.54 38.51 -9.16
CA ALA A 13 27.05 38.35 -7.79
C ALA A 13 25.93 38.27 -6.74
N GLU A 14 24.86 39.07 -6.89
CA GLU A 14 23.69 39.03 -6.00
C GLU A 14 22.94 37.70 -6.14
N ARG A 15 22.73 37.21 -7.37
CA ARG A 15 22.14 35.87 -7.62
C ARG A 15 22.93 34.76 -6.95
N LEU A 16 24.26 34.76 -7.11
CA LEU A 16 25.14 33.77 -6.47
C LEU A 16 25.06 33.82 -4.94
N ASN A 17 24.92 35.02 -4.36
CA ASN A 17 24.75 35.19 -2.92
C ASN A 17 23.40 34.64 -2.43
N PHE A 18 22.31 34.88 -3.18
CA PHE A 18 21.01 34.29 -2.88
C PHE A 18 21.03 32.76 -2.97
N ASP A 19 21.66 32.18 -4.00
CA ASP A 19 21.78 30.74 -4.15
C ASP A 19 22.63 30.12 -3.03
N ALA A 20 23.73 30.77 -2.66
CA ALA A 20 24.57 30.34 -1.53
C ALA A 20 23.79 30.37 -0.21
N ARG A 21 23.06 31.46 0.07
CA ARG A 21 22.23 31.59 1.28
C ARG A 21 21.09 30.57 1.30
N ARG A 22 20.42 30.35 0.15
CA ARG A 22 19.39 29.31 0.00
C ARG A 22 19.95 27.92 0.25
N GLY A 23 21.17 27.65 -0.23
CA GLY A 23 21.90 26.41 0.02
C GLY A 23 22.20 26.20 1.50
N GLN A 24 22.69 27.25 2.19
CA GLN A 24 22.96 27.22 3.62
C GLN A 24 21.69 26.96 4.45
N ILE A 25 20.57 27.64 4.13
CA ILE A 25 19.29 27.43 4.81
C ILE A 25 18.79 25.99 4.59
N LYS A 26 18.84 25.47 3.36
CA LYS A 26 18.46 24.08 3.08
C LYS A 26 19.32 23.08 3.86
N LYS A 27 20.63 23.32 3.94
CA LYS A 27 21.55 22.48 4.73
C LYS A 27 21.14 22.48 6.21
N ARG A 28 20.89 23.66 6.79
CA ARG A 28 20.50 23.78 8.20
C ARG A 28 19.14 23.14 8.49
N LEU A 29 18.18 23.27 7.57
CA LEU A 29 16.88 22.62 7.68
C LEU A 29 17.04 21.10 7.74
N LEU A 30 17.83 20.52 6.83
CA LEU A 30 18.12 19.08 6.83
C LEU A 30 18.83 18.61 8.11
N GLU A 31 19.75 19.40 8.66
CA GLU A 31 20.42 19.10 9.93
C GLU A 31 19.42 19.05 11.10
N LEU A 32 18.58 20.08 11.23
CA LEU A 32 17.57 20.15 12.29
C LEU A 32 16.52 19.06 12.16
N GLU A 33 16.10 18.71 10.95
CA GLU A 33 15.17 17.60 10.70
C GLU A 33 15.74 16.26 11.14
N ARG A 34 17.04 16.01 10.87
CA ARG A 34 17.72 14.79 11.33
C ARG A 34 17.82 14.74 12.85
N GLU A 35 18.16 15.85 13.48
CA GLU A 35 18.24 15.96 14.94
C GLU A 35 16.87 15.71 15.59
N ALA A 36 15.82 16.38 15.09
CA ALA A 36 14.45 16.18 15.55
C ALA A 36 13.99 14.71 15.37
N LEU A 37 14.35 14.06 14.26
CA LEU A 37 14.06 12.65 14.04
C LEU A 37 14.81 11.76 15.03
N SER A 38 16.07 12.05 15.34
CA SER A 38 16.88 11.32 16.33
C SER A 38 16.29 11.41 17.73
N LEU A 39 15.89 12.62 18.15
CA LEU A 39 15.24 12.85 19.44
C LEU A 39 13.89 12.12 19.53
N LYS A 40 13.07 12.18 18.48
CA LYS A 40 11.80 11.43 18.41
C LYS A 40 12.01 9.93 18.50
N ARG A 41 13.07 9.38 17.87
CA ARG A 41 13.41 7.95 17.98
C ARG A 41 13.73 7.57 19.43
N THR A 42 14.61 8.34 20.08
CA THR A 42 15.00 8.13 21.48
C THR A 42 13.81 8.28 22.43
N TYR A 43 12.94 9.24 22.19
CA TYR A 43 11.71 9.39 22.97
C TYR A 43 10.78 8.18 22.79
N ASN A 44 10.60 7.71 21.56
CA ASN A 44 9.78 6.54 21.28
C ASN A 44 10.33 5.27 21.90
N THR A 45 11.66 5.12 22.07
CA THR A 45 12.21 3.98 22.82
C THR A 45 11.86 4.02 24.31
N MET A 46 11.26 5.09 24.84
CA MET A 46 10.73 5.14 26.21
C MET A 46 9.25 4.78 26.27
N ALA A 47 8.55 4.70 25.13
CA ALA A 47 7.14 4.34 25.10
C ALA A 47 6.94 2.83 25.34
N PRO A 48 6.01 2.40 26.21
CA PRO A 48 5.77 0.97 26.51
C PRO A 48 5.50 0.13 25.25
N LEU A 49 4.78 0.69 24.28
CA LEU A 49 4.46 0.01 23.02
C LEU A 49 5.68 -0.25 22.12
N CYS A 50 6.79 0.46 22.33
CA CYS A 50 8.04 0.21 21.61
C CYS A 50 8.94 -0.84 22.30
N HIS A 51 8.52 -1.37 23.45
CA HIS A 51 9.20 -2.45 24.16
C HIS A 51 8.51 -3.80 23.97
N LEU A 52 7.38 -3.84 23.25
CA LEU A 52 6.73 -5.10 22.92
C LEU A 52 7.69 -5.97 22.11
N PRO A 53 7.81 -7.26 22.43
CA PRO A 53 8.57 -8.21 21.62
C PRO A 53 8.09 -8.17 20.17
N ILE A 54 9.02 -8.37 19.24
CA ILE A 54 8.76 -8.28 17.79
C ILE A 54 7.67 -9.27 17.36
N GLU A 55 7.55 -10.41 18.03
CA GLU A 55 6.57 -11.46 17.76
C GLU A 55 5.16 -10.99 18.07
N ILE A 56 4.98 -10.35 19.24
CA ILE A 56 3.69 -9.80 19.67
C ILE A 56 3.28 -8.65 18.75
N LEU A 57 4.23 -7.77 18.43
CA LEU A 57 3.96 -6.64 17.55
C LEU A 57 3.63 -7.10 16.13
N SER A 58 4.34 -8.11 15.61
CA SER A 58 4.06 -8.75 14.32
C SER A 58 2.67 -9.37 14.30
N LYS A 59 2.28 -10.08 15.37
CA LYS A 59 0.94 -10.66 15.49
C LYS A 59 -0.14 -9.58 15.45
N ILE A 60 0.01 -8.50 16.21
CA ILE A 60 -0.91 -7.35 16.18
C ILE A 60 -1.06 -6.79 14.77
N PHE A 61 0.05 -6.65 14.03
CA PHE A 61 0.00 -6.12 12.66
C PHE A 61 -0.75 -7.05 11.70
N VAL A 62 -0.51 -8.36 11.80
CA VAL A 62 -1.21 -9.39 11.02
C VAL A 62 -2.71 -9.39 11.35
N ASP A 63 -3.07 -9.36 12.64
CA ASP A 63 -4.45 -9.31 13.09
C ASP A 63 -5.15 -8.03 12.60
N LEU A 64 -4.48 -6.87 12.70
CA LEU A 64 -5.00 -5.60 12.15
C LEU A 64 -5.23 -5.68 10.65
N ARG A 65 -4.28 -6.25 9.90
CA ARG A 65 -4.46 -6.45 8.47
C ARG A 65 -5.71 -7.28 8.19
N ASP A 66 -5.88 -8.41 8.88
CA ASP A 66 -7.00 -9.32 8.66
C ASP A 66 -8.35 -8.70 9.04
N LEU A 67 -8.39 -7.85 10.08
CA LEU A 67 -9.56 -7.06 10.45
C LEU A 67 -9.97 -6.02 9.38
N TYR A 68 -9.00 -5.45 8.67
CA TYR A 68 -9.23 -4.42 7.64
C TYR A 68 -9.26 -4.95 6.19
N MET A 69 -9.10 -6.26 6.01
CA MET A 69 -9.28 -6.92 4.71
C MET A 69 -10.67 -6.62 4.13
N GLY A 70 -10.74 -6.37 2.82
CA GLY A 70 -11.99 -6.08 2.09
C GLY A 70 -12.60 -4.69 2.29
N ARG A 71 -12.31 -3.98 3.39
CA ARG A 71 -12.90 -2.64 3.62
C ARG A 71 -12.04 -1.51 3.09
N THR A 72 -10.82 -1.42 3.62
CA THR A 72 -9.92 -0.29 3.37
C THR A 72 -8.47 -0.75 3.48
N PRO A 73 -7.90 -1.27 2.38
CA PRO A 73 -6.57 -1.89 2.39
C PRO A 73 -5.42 -0.95 2.81
N ARG A 74 -5.69 0.35 2.91
CA ARG A 74 -4.73 1.37 3.34
C ARG A 74 -4.61 1.51 4.85
N LEU A 75 -5.59 1.05 5.64
CA LEU A 75 -5.61 1.30 7.09
C LEU A 75 -4.53 0.50 7.82
N TRP A 76 -4.39 -0.80 7.53
CA TRP A 76 -3.37 -1.61 8.21
C TRP A 76 -1.94 -1.12 7.91
N ILE A 77 -1.70 -0.50 6.74
CA ILE A 77 -0.37 0.03 6.36
C ILE A 77 0.04 1.20 7.29
N GLN A 78 -0.90 1.85 7.96
CA GLN A 78 -0.63 2.95 8.90
C GLN A 78 0.32 2.54 10.03
N VAL A 79 0.39 1.25 10.39
CA VAL A 79 1.37 0.74 11.36
C VAL A 79 2.82 1.07 10.96
N THR A 80 3.11 1.18 9.66
CA THR A 80 4.44 1.54 9.13
C THR A 80 4.78 3.03 9.25
N TYR A 81 3.82 3.86 9.70
CA TYR A 81 3.94 5.30 9.87
C TYR A 81 3.95 5.74 11.34
N VAL A 82 3.71 4.83 12.30
CA VAL A 82 3.62 5.16 13.73
C VAL A 82 4.97 5.62 14.29
N CYS A 83 5.99 4.78 14.20
CA CYS A 83 7.35 5.12 14.62
C CYS A 83 8.39 4.28 13.85
N HIS A 84 9.66 4.60 14.03
CA HIS A 84 10.76 3.86 13.39
C HIS A 84 10.78 2.37 13.77
N TYR A 85 10.54 2.06 15.05
CA TYR A 85 10.53 0.68 15.54
C TYR A 85 9.40 -0.13 14.88
N TRP A 86 8.17 0.39 14.91
CA TRP A 86 7.02 -0.25 14.28
C TRP A 86 7.22 -0.43 12.78
N ARG A 87 7.80 0.57 12.11
CA ARG A 87 8.14 0.47 10.70
C ARG A 87 9.13 -0.68 10.45
N ALA A 88 10.21 -0.76 11.22
CA ALA A 88 11.21 -1.80 11.07
C ALA A 88 10.59 -3.20 11.25
N VAL A 89 9.82 -3.41 12.32
CA VAL A 89 9.15 -4.68 12.59
C VAL A 89 8.13 -5.01 11.49
N ALA A 90 7.31 -4.04 11.09
CA ALA A 90 6.32 -4.24 10.04
C ALA A 90 6.97 -4.58 8.70
N THR A 91 8.09 -3.93 8.32
CA THR A 91 8.77 -4.24 7.06
C THR A 91 9.44 -5.61 7.04
N ASP A 92 9.91 -6.10 8.18
CA ASP A 92 10.58 -7.41 8.28
C ASP A 92 9.61 -8.58 8.48
N CYS A 93 8.41 -8.30 8.97
CA CYS A 93 7.32 -9.27 9.14
C CYS A 93 6.75 -9.70 7.78
N ALA A 94 7.34 -10.72 7.16
CA ALA A 94 6.91 -11.23 5.85
C ALA A 94 5.43 -11.60 5.81
N ALA A 95 4.92 -12.18 6.92
CA ALA A 95 3.52 -12.55 7.07
C ALA A 95 2.59 -11.37 6.83
N LEU A 96 2.94 -10.14 7.25
CA LEU A 96 2.11 -8.95 7.04
C LEU A 96 1.88 -8.63 5.56
N TRP A 97 2.85 -8.92 4.70
CA TRP A 97 2.86 -8.56 3.28
C TRP A 97 2.37 -9.67 2.35
N THR A 98 1.88 -10.79 2.89
CA THR A 98 1.41 -11.93 2.08
C THR A 98 0.10 -11.65 1.36
N ASN A 99 -0.74 -10.78 1.92
CA ASN A 99 -1.97 -10.37 1.29
C ASN A 99 -1.77 -9.03 0.60
N VAL A 100 -1.70 -9.06 -0.73
CA VAL A 100 -1.24 -7.94 -1.54
C VAL A 100 -2.45 -7.11 -1.99
N PRO A 101 -2.65 -5.89 -1.43
CA PRO A 101 -3.78 -5.07 -1.81
C PRO A 101 -3.56 -4.39 -3.15
N PHE A 102 -4.65 -4.22 -3.90
CA PHE A 102 -4.66 -3.55 -5.20
C PHE A 102 -4.65 -2.02 -5.03
N ILE A 103 -3.52 -1.47 -4.56
CA ILE A 103 -3.31 -0.04 -4.33
C ILE A 103 -2.65 0.63 -5.55
N SER A 104 -1.53 0.06 -6.01
CA SER A 104 -0.79 0.47 -7.20
C SER A 104 0.26 -0.60 -7.54
N SER A 105 0.73 -0.63 -8.80
CA SER A 105 1.81 -1.53 -9.22
C SER A 105 3.09 -1.35 -8.40
N ALA A 106 3.48 -0.11 -8.10
CA ALA A 106 4.64 0.17 -7.26
C ALA A 106 4.47 -0.36 -5.83
N PHE A 107 3.27 -0.28 -5.26
CA PHE A 107 2.99 -0.85 -3.95
C PHE A 107 3.01 -2.38 -3.97
N THR A 108 2.43 -2.98 -5.00
CA THR A 108 2.47 -4.43 -5.25
C THR A 108 3.91 -4.93 -5.24
N ASP A 109 4.84 -4.24 -5.90
CA ASP A 109 6.24 -4.63 -5.92
C ASP A 109 6.89 -4.57 -4.52
N VAL A 110 6.56 -3.54 -3.75
CA VAL A 110 7.01 -3.43 -2.34
C VAL A 110 6.46 -4.58 -1.49
N ALA A 111 5.18 -4.93 -1.65
CA ALA A 111 4.56 -6.01 -0.91
C ALA A 111 5.16 -7.37 -1.30
N LEU A 112 5.32 -7.64 -2.60
CA LEU A 112 5.96 -8.85 -3.10
C LEU A 112 7.39 -9.00 -2.57
N ALA A 113 8.21 -7.94 -2.63
CA ALA A 113 9.56 -7.96 -2.09
C ALA A 113 9.59 -8.24 -0.58
N ARG A 114 8.67 -7.65 0.20
CA ARG A 114 8.60 -7.82 1.65
C ARG A 114 7.98 -9.14 2.09
N SER A 115 7.16 -9.76 1.25
CA SER A 115 6.61 -11.10 1.49
C SER A 115 7.68 -12.20 1.50
N LYS A 116 8.91 -11.89 1.04
CA LYS A 116 10.05 -12.82 0.96
C LYS A 116 9.66 -14.08 0.18
N ASN A 117 9.65 -15.26 0.82
CA ASN A 117 9.20 -16.55 0.29
C ASN A 117 7.88 -17.04 0.91
N ALA A 118 7.17 -16.20 1.67
CA ALA A 118 5.94 -16.58 2.34
C ALA A 118 4.80 -16.87 1.33
N PRO A 119 3.82 -17.72 1.68
CA PRO A 119 2.68 -17.99 0.81
C PRO A 119 1.84 -16.72 0.61
N LEU A 120 1.42 -16.45 -0.63
CA LEU A 120 0.69 -15.24 -1.03
C LEU A 120 -0.82 -15.51 -1.10
N SER A 121 -1.58 -14.49 -0.75
CA SER A 121 -3.03 -14.43 -0.92
C SER A 121 -3.39 -13.20 -1.74
N LEU A 122 -4.21 -13.38 -2.76
CA LEU A 122 -4.72 -12.32 -3.61
C LEU A 122 -6.18 -12.08 -3.27
N PHE A 123 -6.50 -10.92 -2.71
CA PHE A 123 -7.88 -10.50 -2.48
C PHE A 123 -8.18 -9.27 -3.34
N TYR A 124 -9.17 -9.37 -4.22
CA TYR A 124 -9.67 -8.25 -4.98
C TYR A 124 -11.18 -8.16 -4.90
N GLU A 125 -11.67 -6.96 -4.58
CA GLU A 125 -13.09 -6.66 -4.65
C GLU A 125 -13.27 -5.36 -5.44
N GLN A 126 -14.02 -5.46 -6.54
CA GLN A 126 -14.41 -4.30 -7.32
C GLN A 126 -15.62 -3.64 -6.65
N HIS A 127 -15.44 -2.40 -6.18
CA HIS A 127 -16.53 -1.57 -5.70
C HIS A 127 -17.05 -0.67 -6.83
N TRP A 128 -18.37 -0.48 -6.88
CA TRP A 128 -19.01 0.40 -7.85
C TRP A 128 -18.45 1.83 -7.75
N GLY A 129 -18.17 2.45 -8.91
CA GLY A 129 -17.60 3.80 -8.99
C GLY A 129 -16.09 3.90 -8.75
N ARG A 130 -15.38 2.80 -8.43
CA ARG A 130 -13.91 2.78 -8.45
C ARG A 130 -13.37 2.38 -9.81
N ASN A 131 -12.44 3.18 -10.33
CA ASN A 131 -11.70 2.87 -11.57
C ASN A 131 -10.94 1.55 -11.43
N SER A 132 -11.32 0.55 -12.23
CA SER A 132 -10.69 -0.78 -12.30
C SER A 132 -9.44 -0.83 -13.19
N TYR A 133 -9.03 0.29 -13.81
CA TYR A 133 -7.97 0.33 -14.82
C TYR A 133 -6.60 -0.23 -14.39
N GLN A 134 -6.31 -0.32 -13.09
CA GLN A 134 -5.04 -0.88 -12.60
C GLN A 134 -5.09 -2.39 -12.35
N PHE A 135 -6.27 -2.99 -12.28
CA PHE A 135 -6.47 -4.39 -11.92
C PHE A 135 -5.69 -5.37 -12.81
N PRO A 136 -5.73 -5.29 -14.17
CA PRO A 136 -5.00 -6.23 -15.01
C PRO A 136 -3.48 -6.19 -14.78
N SER A 137 -2.91 -4.99 -14.63
CA SER A 137 -1.47 -4.81 -14.41
C SER A 137 -0.99 -5.32 -13.05
N VAL A 138 -1.79 -5.14 -12.00
CA VAL A 138 -1.48 -5.63 -10.65
C VAL A 138 -1.67 -7.14 -10.58
N ALA A 139 -2.77 -7.65 -11.14
CA ALA A 139 -3.05 -9.08 -11.22
C ALA A 139 -1.90 -9.80 -11.93
N LYS A 140 -1.49 -9.36 -13.12
CA LYS A 140 -0.37 -9.96 -13.88
C LYS A 140 0.91 -10.10 -13.05
N ARG A 141 1.26 -9.09 -12.24
CA ARG A 141 2.45 -9.12 -11.38
C ARG A 141 2.36 -10.15 -10.26
N ILE A 142 1.19 -10.27 -9.63
CA ILE A 142 0.98 -11.22 -8.54
C ILE A 142 0.89 -12.64 -9.11
N LEU A 143 0.17 -12.82 -10.23
CA LEU A 143 0.05 -14.09 -10.93
C LEU A 143 1.39 -14.61 -11.46
N ALA A 144 2.39 -13.75 -11.70
CA ALA A 144 3.74 -14.19 -12.02
C ALA A 144 4.42 -15.01 -10.88
N HIS A 145 3.87 -14.99 -9.66
CA HIS A 145 4.39 -15.71 -8.50
C HIS A 145 3.58 -17.00 -8.20
N THR A 146 3.22 -17.75 -9.24
CA THR A 146 2.32 -18.93 -9.16
C THR A 146 2.74 -20.00 -8.16
N THR A 147 4.04 -20.17 -7.91
CA THR A 147 4.59 -21.21 -7.01
C THR A 147 4.33 -20.95 -5.53
N ARG A 148 3.89 -19.75 -5.17
CA ARG A 148 3.63 -19.36 -3.77
C ARG A 148 2.22 -18.83 -3.56
N LEU A 149 1.44 -18.68 -4.62
CA LEU A 149 0.08 -18.18 -4.55
C LEU A 149 -0.84 -19.29 -4.04
N ARG A 150 -1.41 -19.13 -2.84
CA ARG A 150 -2.26 -20.13 -2.17
C ARG A 150 -3.74 -19.83 -2.29
N THR A 151 -4.09 -18.56 -2.21
CA THR A 151 -5.48 -18.13 -2.19
C THR A 151 -5.68 -17.02 -3.21
N ILE A 152 -6.71 -17.17 -4.04
CA ILE A 152 -7.19 -16.14 -4.95
C ILE A 152 -8.67 -15.94 -4.62
N ASP A 153 -9.02 -14.77 -4.09
CA ASP A 153 -10.40 -14.35 -3.87
C ASP A 153 -10.69 -13.14 -4.78
N LEU A 154 -11.61 -13.31 -5.74
CA LEU A 154 -12.01 -12.31 -6.71
C LEU A 154 -13.51 -12.03 -6.59
N PHE A 155 -13.87 -10.80 -6.23
CA PHE A 155 -15.25 -10.35 -6.04
C PHE A 155 -15.59 -9.21 -7.01
N ASN A 156 -16.72 -9.35 -7.70
CA ASN A 156 -17.34 -8.35 -8.59
C ASN A 156 -16.50 -7.97 -9.82
N VAL A 157 -15.65 -8.88 -10.29
CA VAL A 157 -14.64 -8.59 -11.32
C VAL A 157 -15.08 -9.04 -12.70
N GLY A 158 -14.92 -8.18 -13.70
CA GLY A 158 -14.88 -8.60 -15.10
C GLY A 158 -13.55 -9.31 -15.38
N LEU A 159 -13.58 -10.55 -15.87
CA LEU A 159 -12.37 -11.34 -16.16
C LEU A 159 -11.72 -10.98 -17.52
N ASP A 160 -12.25 -10.00 -18.24
CA ASP A 160 -11.77 -9.60 -19.55
C ASP A 160 -10.28 -9.17 -19.48
N GLY A 161 -9.42 -9.91 -20.18
CA GLY A 161 -7.98 -9.62 -20.27
C GLY A 161 -7.08 -10.20 -19.16
N ILE A 162 -7.59 -11.10 -18.31
CA ILE A 162 -6.74 -11.93 -17.45
C ILE A 162 -6.40 -13.23 -18.17
N GLU A 163 -5.29 -13.23 -18.90
CA GLU A 163 -4.69 -14.46 -19.41
C GLU A 163 -3.53 -14.87 -18.49
N CYS A 164 -3.58 -16.11 -18.00
CA CYS A 164 -2.48 -16.72 -17.26
C CYS A 164 -2.14 -18.05 -17.93
N ASP A 165 -1.09 -18.05 -18.73
CA ASP A 165 -0.60 -19.25 -19.44
C ASP A 165 0.13 -20.24 -18.51
N THR A 166 0.13 -19.98 -17.20
CA THR A 166 0.98 -20.67 -16.23
C THR A 166 0.14 -21.46 -15.23
N ALA A 167 0.49 -22.72 -15.02
CA ALA A 167 -0.19 -23.55 -14.03
C ALA A 167 0.07 -23.04 -12.60
N PHE A 168 -1.00 -22.94 -11.80
CA PHE A 168 -0.90 -22.61 -10.39
C PHE A 168 -0.58 -23.86 -9.56
N THR A 169 0.70 -24.15 -9.38
CA THR A 169 1.15 -25.39 -8.72
C THR A 169 0.98 -25.39 -7.20
N ALA A 170 0.75 -24.22 -6.60
CA ALA A 170 0.61 -24.05 -5.16
C ALA A 170 -0.78 -23.57 -4.73
N LEU A 171 -1.70 -23.35 -5.67
CA LEU A 171 -3.01 -22.79 -5.36
C LEU A 171 -3.87 -23.81 -4.62
N GLU A 172 -4.35 -23.40 -3.45
CA GLU A 172 -5.18 -24.23 -2.58
C GLU A 172 -6.65 -23.79 -2.67
N VAL A 173 -6.89 -22.50 -2.88
CA VAL A 173 -8.24 -21.92 -2.88
C VAL A 173 -8.40 -20.90 -4.00
N LEU A 174 -9.42 -21.08 -4.83
CA LEU A 174 -9.89 -20.10 -5.80
C LEU A 174 -11.35 -19.77 -5.52
N ARG A 175 -11.63 -18.55 -5.06
CA ARG A 175 -13.00 -18.03 -4.91
C ARG A 175 -13.24 -16.97 -5.96
N PHE A 176 -14.35 -17.12 -6.67
CA PHE A 176 -14.82 -16.13 -7.62
C PHE A 176 -16.29 -15.85 -7.33
N LYS A 177 -16.62 -14.59 -7.09
CA LYS A 177 -17.99 -14.13 -6.92
C LYS A 177 -18.26 -13.02 -7.93
N SER A 178 -19.13 -13.28 -8.88
CA SER A 178 -19.66 -12.26 -9.78
C SER A 178 -20.98 -11.72 -9.20
N ILE A 179 -21.18 -10.40 -9.20
CA ILE A 179 -22.52 -9.84 -9.02
C ILE A 179 -23.30 -10.12 -10.31
N PRO A 180 -24.48 -10.76 -10.24
CA PRO A 180 -25.35 -10.81 -11.40
C PRO A 180 -25.65 -9.37 -11.81
N ALA A 181 -25.44 -9.05 -13.10
CA ALA A 181 -25.69 -7.73 -13.66
C ALA A 181 -26.96 -7.14 -13.04
N MET A 182 -26.81 -6.07 -12.24
CA MET A 182 -27.97 -5.43 -11.64
C MET A 182 -28.89 -5.01 -12.77
N ALA A 183 -30.09 -5.59 -12.80
CA ALA A 183 -31.22 -5.00 -13.49
C ALA A 183 -31.36 -3.55 -13.00
N PRO A 184 -31.73 -2.62 -13.88
CA PRO A 184 -31.75 -1.20 -13.55
C PRO A 184 -32.73 -0.97 -12.39
N ASP A 185 -32.23 -0.27 -11.38
CA ASP A 185 -32.93 0.40 -10.27
C ASP A 185 -34.09 -0.35 -9.58
N VAL A 186 -33.77 -0.91 -8.42
CA VAL A 186 -34.73 -0.92 -7.30
C VAL A 186 -34.01 -0.36 -6.08
N GLU A 187 -34.29 0.91 -5.77
CA GLU A 187 -33.86 1.57 -4.55
C GLU A 187 -34.22 0.72 -3.33
N GLY A 188 -33.24 0.50 -2.45
CA GLY A 188 -33.52 0.10 -1.06
C GLY A 188 -33.37 -1.37 -0.68
N ARG A 189 -32.42 -2.12 -1.27
CA ARG A 189 -32.05 -3.44 -0.73
C ARG A 189 -30.56 -3.51 -0.39
N ASP A 190 -30.26 -3.67 0.90
CA ASP A 190 -28.92 -4.00 1.40
C ASP A 190 -28.42 -5.30 0.73
N PRO A 191 -27.27 -5.30 0.03
CA PRO A 191 -26.81 -6.45 -0.75
C PRO A 191 -26.08 -7.51 0.10
N CYS A 192 -26.40 -7.63 1.39
CA CYS A 192 -25.67 -8.52 2.31
C CYS A 192 -26.03 -10.02 2.18
N ASP A 193 -26.97 -10.39 1.31
CA ASP A 193 -27.34 -11.79 1.11
C ASP A 193 -27.02 -12.23 -0.31
N SER A 194 -25.82 -12.77 -0.51
CA SER A 194 -25.45 -13.38 -1.80
C SER A 194 -24.58 -14.61 -1.58
N SER A 195 -25.18 -15.75 -1.93
CA SER A 195 -24.65 -17.12 -2.01
C SER A 195 -23.15 -17.20 -2.31
N GLU A 196 -22.42 -17.92 -1.45
CA GLU A 196 -21.03 -18.34 -1.66
C GLU A 196 -21.00 -19.54 -2.63
N ALA A 197 -20.32 -19.38 -3.77
CA ALA A 197 -19.83 -20.52 -4.54
C ALA A 197 -18.34 -20.70 -4.22
N VAL A 198 -18.03 -21.67 -3.37
CA VAL A 198 -16.65 -22.08 -3.08
C VAL A 198 -16.29 -23.22 -4.02
N LEU A 199 -15.42 -22.97 -5.00
CA LEU A 199 -14.74 -24.03 -5.74
C LEU A 199 -13.47 -24.38 -4.98
N LEU A 200 -13.47 -25.52 -4.29
CA LEU A 200 -12.25 -26.16 -3.81
C LEU A 200 -11.67 -26.94 -5.01
N LEU A 201 -10.43 -26.62 -5.38
CA LEU A 201 -9.62 -27.43 -6.30
C LEU A 201 -9.07 -28.66 -5.58
#